data_AF-A0A2J8UIY2-F1
#
_entry.id   AF-A0A2J8UIY2-F1
#
_cell.length_a   1.000
_cell.length_b   1.000
_cell.length_c   1.000
_cell.angle_alpha   90.00
_cell.angle_beta   90.00
_cell.angle_gamma   90.00
#
_symmetry.space_group_name_H-M   'P 1'
#
loop_
_entity.id
_entity.type
_entity.pdbx_description
1 polymer ?
#
loop_
_entity_poly.entity_id
_entity_poly.type
_entity_poly.pdbx_seq_one_letter_code
_entity_poly.pdbx_strand_id
1 'polypeptide(L)'
;MLVRLNVRCFCRGVVLGGCRTLLASLVQPKGKKAKGKKVAPAPAVVKKQEAKKVVNPLFEKRPKNFGIGQDIQPKRDLTRFVKWPRYIRLQRQRAILYKRLKVPPAINQFTQALDRQTATQLLKLAHKYRPETKQEKKQRLLARAEKKAAGKGDVPTKRPPVLRAGVNTVTTLVENKKAQLVVIAHDVDPI
;
A
#
# COMPACT_ATOMS: atom_id res chain seq x y z
N MET A 1 -14.31 -18.56 -10.82
CA MET A 1 -13.26 -17.87 -10.05
C MET A 1 -12.55 -16.87 -10.91
N LEU A 2 -13.42 -15.96 -11.34
CA LEU A 2 -13.11 -14.75 -12.04
C LEU A 2 -13.03 -13.64 -10.97
N VAL A 3 -11.82 -13.11 -10.82
CA VAL A 3 -11.53 -11.75 -11.32
C VAL A 3 -12.14 -10.58 -10.52
N ARG A 4 -11.23 -9.71 -10.07
CA ARG A 4 -11.27 -8.23 -10.14
C ARG A 4 -11.72 -7.39 -8.93
N LEU A 5 -10.78 -6.60 -8.41
CA LEU A 5 -10.57 -5.16 -8.68
C LEU A 5 -11.55 -4.28 -7.90
N ASN A 6 -11.02 -3.47 -7.00
CA ASN A 6 -10.92 -2.00 -7.12
C ASN A 6 -10.85 -1.38 -5.71
N VAL A 7 -9.75 -0.70 -5.37
CA VAL A 7 -9.49 0.76 -5.49
C VAL A 7 -9.75 1.47 -4.17
N ARG A 8 -8.68 2.02 -3.59
CA ARG A 8 -8.63 3.25 -2.79
C ARG A 8 -7.16 3.68 -2.73
N CYS A 9 -6.74 4.55 -3.65
CA CYS A 9 -6.78 6.01 -3.55
C CYS A 9 -5.87 6.50 -2.41
N PHE A 10 -4.59 6.66 -2.75
CA PHE A 10 -3.58 7.35 -1.94
C PHE A 10 -3.13 8.57 -2.73
N CYS A 11 -3.51 9.76 -2.26
CA CYS A 11 -3.07 11.04 -2.82
C CYS A 11 -1.85 11.55 -2.05
N ARG A 12 -0.89 12.09 -2.82
CA ARG A 12 0.36 12.84 -2.50
C ARG A 12 1.62 12.00 -2.70
N GLY A 13 2.58 12.37 -3.54
CA GLY A 13 2.74 13.57 -4.36
C GLY A 13 3.93 13.37 -5.30
N VAL A 14 3.83 14.02 -6.46
CA VAL A 14 4.77 14.00 -7.58
C VAL A 14 6.05 14.76 -7.23
N VAL A 15 7.23 14.17 -7.47
CA VAL A 15 8.43 14.92 -7.91
C VAL A 15 9.13 14.10 -9.01
N LEU A 16 9.41 14.82 -10.09
CA LEU A 16 9.88 14.41 -11.41
C LEU A 16 11.40 14.14 -11.46
N GLY A 17 11.79 13.28 -12.41
CA GLY A 17 13.08 13.29 -13.12
C GLY A 17 14.23 12.58 -12.40
N GLY A 18 15.08 11.80 -13.04
CA GLY A 18 15.28 11.50 -14.45
C GLY A 18 16.58 10.70 -14.59
N CYS A 19 16.57 9.74 -15.52
CA CYS A 19 17.69 9.20 -16.30
C CYS A 19 19.08 9.11 -15.65
N ARG A 20 19.53 7.90 -15.31
CA ARG A 20 20.96 7.56 -15.25
C ARG A 20 21.28 6.48 -16.28
N THR A 21 21.93 6.95 -17.34
CA THR A 21 22.48 6.23 -18.48
C THR A 21 23.61 5.29 -18.07
N LEU A 22 23.49 4.05 -18.57
CA LEU A 22 24.51 3.19 -19.19
C LEU A 22 25.98 3.34 -18.76
N LEU A 23 26.47 2.30 -18.08
CA LEU A 23 27.88 1.89 -18.09
C LEU A 23 28.27 1.48 -19.52
N ALA A 24 29.36 2.05 -20.03
CA ALA A 24 30.12 1.48 -21.13
C ALA A 24 31.62 1.58 -20.82
N SER A 25 32.20 0.42 -20.58
CA SER A 25 33.61 0.10 -20.47
C SER A 25 34.31 0.15 -21.82
N LEU A 26 35.48 0.78 -21.93
CA LEU A 26 36.44 0.51 -23.01
C LEU A 26 37.89 0.53 -22.53
N VAL A 27 38.59 -0.51 -22.97
CA VAL A 27 39.99 -0.90 -22.77
C VAL A 27 40.90 -0.24 -23.84
N GLN A 28 42.21 -0.19 -23.55
CA GLN A 28 43.32 0.60 -24.10
C GLN A 28 43.69 0.41 -25.60
N PRO A 29 44.62 1.22 -26.14
CA PRO A 29 45.97 0.68 -26.38
C PRO A 29 47.18 1.64 -26.13
N LYS A 30 48.34 1.03 -25.87
CA LYS A 30 49.68 1.65 -25.72
C LYS A 30 50.33 1.96 -27.08
N GLY A 31 51.10 3.04 -27.17
CA GLY A 31 51.98 3.29 -28.33
C GLY A 31 53.04 4.40 -28.15
N LYS A 32 54.31 3.96 -28.11
CA LYS A 32 55.59 4.60 -28.54
C LYS A 32 56.13 5.88 -27.85
N LYS A 33 57.36 5.75 -27.33
CA LYS A 33 58.26 6.83 -26.87
C LYS A 33 59.09 7.40 -28.04
N ALA A 34 59.27 8.72 -28.08
CA ALA A 34 60.41 9.39 -28.75
C ALA A 34 60.79 10.69 -28.01
N LYS A 35 62.07 11.01 -28.03
CA LYS A 35 62.79 11.95 -27.15
C LYS A 35 62.59 13.44 -27.49
N GLY A 36 62.26 14.24 -26.46
CA GLY A 36 62.84 15.54 -26.09
C GLY A 36 62.69 16.78 -27.00
N LYS A 37 61.95 17.80 -26.55
CA LYS A 37 62.45 19.15 -26.16
C LYS A 37 61.33 20.05 -25.60
N LYS A 38 61.68 20.85 -24.59
CA LYS A 38 60.97 21.97 -23.94
C LYS A 38 59.80 21.65 -23.00
N VAL A 39 60.13 21.77 -21.72
CA VAL A 39 59.24 21.86 -20.54
C VAL A 39 58.25 23.02 -20.74
N ALA A 40 56.95 22.71 -20.72
CA ALA A 40 55.90 23.69 -20.44
C ALA A 40 55.61 23.67 -18.93
N PRO A 41 55.47 24.82 -18.25
CA PRO A 41 55.14 24.84 -16.84
C PRO A 41 53.75 24.23 -16.61
N ALA A 42 53.61 23.48 -15.52
CA ALA A 42 52.39 22.79 -15.13
C ALA A 42 51.20 23.77 -15.04
N PRO A 43 49.98 23.40 -15.50
CA PRO A 43 48.81 24.22 -15.26
C PRO A 43 48.62 24.32 -13.74
N ALA A 44 48.78 25.53 -13.22
CA ALA A 44 48.54 25.83 -11.82
C ALA A 44 47.18 25.25 -11.44
N VAL A 45 47.17 24.44 -10.38
CA VAL A 45 45.96 23.96 -9.72
C VAL A 45 45.08 25.18 -9.48
N VAL A 46 44.05 25.33 -10.30
CA VAL A 46 43.00 26.32 -10.08
C VAL A 46 42.33 25.84 -8.81
N LYS A 47 42.76 26.39 -7.66
CA LYS A 47 42.00 26.34 -6.43
C LYS A 47 40.62 26.81 -6.82
N LYS A 48 39.66 25.89 -6.80
CA LYS A 48 38.25 26.19 -6.93
C LYS A 48 37.96 27.22 -5.85
N GLN A 49 37.89 28.49 -6.25
CA GLN A 49 37.60 29.57 -5.33
C GLN A 49 36.21 29.27 -4.79
N GLU A 50 36.12 28.98 -3.48
CA GLU A 50 34.86 28.97 -2.80
C GLU A 50 34.25 30.35 -3.02
N ALA A 51 33.16 30.39 -3.79
CA ALA A 51 32.45 31.63 -4.02
C ALA A 51 32.01 32.17 -2.66
N LYS A 52 32.69 33.23 -2.20
CA LYS A 52 32.26 34.00 -1.03
C LYS A 52 30.86 34.50 -1.35
N LYS A 53 29.85 33.94 -0.67
CA LYS A 53 28.46 34.43 -0.77
C LYS A 53 28.51 35.93 -0.48
N VAL A 54 28.07 36.74 -1.44
CA VAL A 54 27.93 38.18 -1.29
C VAL A 54 26.88 38.42 -0.22
N VAL A 55 27.31 38.67 1.02
CA VAL A 55 26.41 39.00 2.13
C VAL A 55 26.14 40.49 2.05
N ASN A 56 24.92 40.85 1.65
CA ASN A 56 24.49 42.24 1.65
C ASN A 56 24.40 42.73 3.12
N PRO A 57 25.11 43.80 3.52
CA PRO A 57 25.12 44.33 4.89
C PRO A 57 23.73 44.71 5.43
N LEU A 58 22.75 44.91 4.53
CA LEU A 58 21.37 45.24 4.87
C LEU A 58 20.57 44.07 5.48
N PHE A 59 21.06 42.83 5.39
CA PHE A 59 20.39 41.66 5.95
C PHE A 59 20.97 41.28 7.32
N GLU A 60 20.27 41.67 8.37
CA GLU A 60 20.57 41.27 9.75
C GLU A 60 19.83 39.98 10.12
N LYS A 61 20.47 39.10 10.91
CA LYS A 61 19.79 37.98 11.55
C LYS A 61 18.99 38.51 12.74
N ARG A 62 17.66 38.38 12.69
CA ARG A 62 16.74 38.73 13.78
C ARG A 62 16.06 37.47 14.32
N PRO A 63 16.77 36.64 15.13
CA PRO A 63 16.17 35.46 15.73
C PRO A 63 15.12 35.87 16.77
N LYS A 64 13.96 35.21 16.74
CA LYS A 64 12.90 35.38 17.74
C LYS A 64 13.08 34.37 18.87
N ASN A 65 12.83 34.79 20.10
CA ASN A 65 12.87 33.93 21.28
C ASN A 65 11.45 33.45 21.61
N PHE A 66 11.17 32.16 21.40
CA PHE A 66 9.85 31.55 21.65
C PHE A 66 9.71 30.95 23.06
N GLY A 67 10.55 31.38 24.00
CA GLY A 67 10.42 31.05 25.41
C GLY A 67 9.13 31.58 26.03
N ILE A 68 8.81 31.10 27.23
CA ILE A 68 7.63 31.53 27.98
C ILE A 68 7.78 33.03 28.31
N GLY A 69 6.79 33.85 27.93
CA GLY A 69 6.77 35.29 28.20
C GLY A 69 7.60 36.16 27.24
N GLN A 70 8.12 35.59 26.15
CA GLN A 70 8.91 36.30 25.13
C GLN A 70 8.07 36.52 23.86
N ASP A 71 8.62 36.25 22.67
CA ASP A 71 7.91 36.43 21.41
C ASP A 71 6.72 35.46 21.24
N ILE A 72 5.77 35.85 20.37
CA ILE A 72 4.59 35.02 20.02
C ILE A 72 5.04 33.64 19.55
N GLN A 73 4.51 32.62 20.20
CA GLN A 73 4.83 31.24 19.86
C GLN A 73 4.43 30.90 18.41
N PRO A 74 5.25 30.11 17.69
CA PRO A 74 4.93 29.72 16.34
C PRO A 74 3.73 28.78 16.31
N LYS A 75 3.08 28.68 15.14
CA LYS A 75 2.03 27.68 14.91
C LYS A 75 2.63 26.28 15.09
N ARG A 76 2.12 25.53 16.08
CA ARG A 76 2.52 24.15 16.36
C ARG A 76 1.44 23.17 15.94
N ASP A 77 1.78 21.89 15.90
CA ASP A 77 0.79 20.85 15.76
C ASP A 77 -0.08 20.77 17.04
N LEU A 78 -1.37 21.08 16.89
CA LEU A 78 -2.36 21.04 17.97
C LEU A 78 -3.23 19.77 17.91
N THR A 79 -2.98 18.82 17.00
CA THR A 79 -3.83 17.64 16.76
C THR A 79 -4.19 16.86 18.04
N ARG A 80 -3.30 16.81 19.03
CA ARG A 80 -3.55 16.16 20.33
C ARG A 80 -4.51 16.95 21.25
N PHE A 81 -4.48 18.28 21.18
CA PHE A 81 -5.24 19.19 22.05
C PHE A 81 -6.53 19.71 21.41
N VAL A 82 -6.73 19.46 20.11
CA VAL A 82 -7.97 19.77 19.40
C VAL A 82 -9.15 19.09 20.08
N LYS A 83 -10.21 19.87 20.29
CA LYS A 83 -11.53 19.34 20.69
C LYS A 83 -12.14 18.59 19.51
N TRP A 84 -11.89 17.28 19.44
CA TRP A 84 -12.39 16.43 18.37
C TRP A 84 -13.92 16.31 18.36
N PRO A 85 -14.55 16.19 17.16
CA PRO A 85 -15.97 15.87 17.02
C PRO A 85 -16.41 14.65 17.85
N ARG A 86 -17.68 14.63 18.28
CA ARG A 86 -18.22 13.62 19.20
C ARG A 86 -18.00 12.18 18.72
N TYR A 87 -18.23 11.90 17.43
CA TYR A 87 -18.12 10.54 16.88
C TYR A 87 -16.69 9.99 16.96
N ILE A 88 -15.67 10.83 16.73
CA ILE A 88 -14.26 10.44 16.84
C ILE A 88 -13.92 10.13 18.31
N ARG A 89 -14.41 10.97 19.23
CA ARG A 89 -14.21 10.74 20.67
C ARG A 89 -14.81 9.41 21.11
N LEU A 90 -16.05 9.12 20.71
CA LEU A 90 -16.74 7.87 21.04
C LEU A 90 -16.02 6.65 20.47
N GLN A 91 -15.58 6.69 19.20
CA GLN A 91 -14.81 5.61 18.58
C GLN A 91 -13.49 5.33 19.32
N ARG A 92 -12.76 6.39 19.71
CA ARG A 92 -11.51 6.26 20.48
C ARG A 92 -11.75 5.74 21.89
N GLN A 93 -12.78 6.26 22.58
CA GLN A 93 -13.18 5.80 23.92
C GLN A 93 -13.57 4.33 23.90
N ARG A 94 -14.36 3.89 22.91
CA ARG A 94 -14.69 2.48 22.68
C ARG A 94 -13.44 1.61 22.58
N ALA A 95 -12.49 2.00 21.73
CA ALA A 95 -11.22 1.28 21.55
C ALA A 95 -10.36 1.23 22.83
N ILE A 96 -10.37 2.31 23.63
CA ILE A 96 -9.66 2.34 24.92
C ILE A 96 -10.35 1.40 25.91
N LEU A 97 -11.68 1.40 25.99
CA LEU A 97 -12.43 0.53 26.90
C LEU A 97 -12.16 -0.95 26.63
N TYR A 98 -12.16 -1.39 25.37
CA TYR A 98 -11.81 -2.79 25.02
C TYR A 98 -10.42 -3.21 25.50
N LYS A 99 -9.45 -2.29 25.57
CA LYS A 99 -8.10 -2.59 26.06
C LYS A 99 -7.98 -2.56 27.58
N ARG A 100 -8.85 -1.80 28.26
CA ARG A 100 -8.80 -1.60 29.71
C ARG A 100 -9.64 -2.63 30.46
N LEU A 101 -10.75 -3.05 29.88
CA LEU A 101 -11.62 -4.07 30.44
C LEU A 101 -11.03 -5.45 30.18
N LYS A 102 -11.34 -6.40 31.07
CA LYS A 102 -11.03 -7.81 30.86
C LYS A 102 -12.03 -8.38 29.85
N VAL A 103 -11.56 -8.62 28.63
CA VAL A 103 -12.39 -9.18 27.55
C VAL A 103 -12.46 -10.70 27.69
N PRO A 104 -13.65 -11.32 27.64
CA PRO A 104 -13.81 -12.77 27.68
C PRO A 104 -13.03 -13.48 26.55
N PRO A 105 -12.51 -14.70 26.79
CA PRO A 105 -11.68 -15.42 25.80
C PRO A 105 -12.41 -15.68 24.47
N ALA A 106 -13.72 -15.91 24.49
CA ALA A 106 -14.53 -16.11 23.29
C ALA A 106 -14.55 -14.90 22.34
N ILE A 107 -14.38 -13.68 22.88
CA ILE A 107 -14.26 -12.46 22.08
C ILE A 107 -12.79 -12.19 21.76
N ASN A 108 -11.91 -12.45 22.72
CA ASN A 108 -10.48 -12.19 22.58
C ASN A 108 -9.81 -13.03 21.49
N GLN A 109 -10.35 -14.21 21.14
CA GLN A 109 -9.84 -15.03 20.04
C GLN A 109 -9.80 -14.27 18.70
N PHE A 110 -10.69 -13.31 18.47
CA PHE A 110 -10.70 -12.50 17.25
C PHE A 110 -9.63 -11.42 17.24
N THR A 111 -9.06 -11.05 18.39
CA THR A 111 -7.91 -10.12 18.43
C THR A 111 -6.62 -10.80 17.96
N GLN A 112 -6.55 -12.13 18.06
CA GLN A 112 -5.43 -12.94 17.60
C GLN A 112 -5.67 -13.38 16.16
N ALA A 113 -5.15 -12.60 15.21
CA ALA A 113 -5.33 -12.83 13.78
C ALA A 113 -4.15 -13.59 13.15
N LEU A 114 -4.38 -14.10 11.93
CA LEU A 114 -3.36 -14.72 11.08
C LEU A 114 -2.28 -13.71 10.67
N ASP A 115 -1.05 -14.16 10.50
CA ASP A 115 0.07 -13.33 10.05
C ASP A 115 -0.12 -12.80 8.62
N ARG A 116 0.57 -11.71 8.30
CA ARG A 116 0.41 -11.01 7.01
C ARG A 116 0.83 -11.86 5.82
N GLN A 117 1.88 -12.68 5.97
CA GLN A 117 2.42 -13.49 4.88
C GLN A 117 1.42 -14.58 4.50
N THR A 118 0.93 -15.34 5.49
CA THR A 118 -0.05 -16.39 5.28
C THR A 118 -1.39 -15.82 4.80
N ALA A 119 -1.84 -14.69 5.37
CA ALA A 119 -3.05 -14.01 4.89
C ALA A 119 -2.95 -13.60 3.41
N THR A 120 -1.79 -13.13 2.96
CA THR A 120 -1.57 -12.78 1.56
C THR A 120 -1.63 -13.99 0.64
N GLN A 121 -1.05 -15.12 1.06
CA GLN A 121 -1.10 -16.38 0.30
C GLN A 121 -2.53 -16.92 0.22
N LEU A 122 -3.26 -16.91 1.34
CA LEU A 122 -4.65 -17.31 1.42
C LEU A 122 -5.52 -16.43 0.51
N LEU A 123 -5.35 -15.11 0.54
CA LEU A 123 -6.10 -14.20 -0.33
C LEU A 123 -5.77 -14.37 -1.81
N LYS A 124 -4.53 -14.74 -2.17
CA LYS A 124 -4.17 -15.11 -3.55
C LYS A 124 -4.91 -16.37 -4.01
N LEU A 125 -4.95 -17.40 -3.15
CA LEU A 125 -5.73 -18.61 -3.39
C LEU A 125 -7.22 -18.27 -3.51
N ALA A 126 -7.74 -17.43 -2.63
CA ALA A 126 -9.13 -16.98 -2.65
C ALA A 126 -9.45 -16.06 -3.85
N HIS A 127 -8.46 -15.43 -4.48
CA HIS A 127 -8.64 -14.63 -5.68
C HIS A 127 -8.74 -15.51 -6.94
N LYS A 128 -7.86 -16.52 -7.06
CA LYS A 128 -8.07 -17.65 -8.00
C LYS A 128 -9.39 -18.35 -7.72
N TYR A 129 -9.85 -18.15 -6.48
CA TYR A 129 -11.00 -18.56 -5.68
C TYR A 129 -12.44 -17.97 -5.92
N ARG A 130 -12.64 -16.92 -6.72
CA ARG A 130 -13.85 -16.06 -6.68
C ARG A 130 -15.20 -16.60 -7.26
N PRO A 131 -16.36 -16.17 -6.75
CA PRO A 131 -17.62 -16.35 -7.47
C PRO A 131 -17.66 -15.50 -8.75
N GLU A 132 -18.55 -15.85 -9.68
CA GLU A 132 -18.79 -15.08 -10.92
C GLU A 132 -19.43 -13.71 -10.63
N THR A 133 -19.11 -12.71 -11.46
CA THR A 133 -19.81 -11.42 -11.40
C THR A 133 -21.19 -11.51 -12.06
N LYS A 134 -22.09 -10.57 -11.75
CA LYS A 134 -23.43 -10.52 -12.36
C LYS A 134 -23.38 -10.41 -13.90
N GLN A 135 -22.37 -9.71 -14.43
CA GLN A 135 -22.16 -9.55 -15.87
C GLN A 135 -21.71 -10.85 -16.54
N GLU A 136 -20.72 -11.54 -15.95
CA GLU A 136 -20.25 -12.85 -16.42
C GLU A 136 -21.38 -13.89 -16.36
N LYS A 137 -22.19 -13.85 -15.29
CA LYS A 137 -23.37 -14.70 -15.15
C LYS A 137 -24.36 -14.46 -16.29
N LYS A 138 -24.63 -13.20 -16.64
CA LYS A 138 -25.50 -12.83 -17.77
C LYS A 138 -24.93 -13.36 -19.09
N GLN A 139 -23.66 -13.14 -19.36
CA GLN A 139 -22.99 -13.63 -20.58
C GLN A 139 -23.04 -15.16 -20.68
N ARG A 140 -22.80 -15.87 -19.58
CA ARG A 140 -22.92 -17.34 -19.53
C ARG A 140 -24.33 -17.80 -19.86
N LEU A 141 -25.35 -17.14 -19.30
CA LEU A 141 -26.75 -17.49 -19.53
C LEU A 141 -27.17 -17.22 -20.97
N LEU A 142 -26.75 -16.08 -21.56
CA LEU A 142 -26.97 -15.77 -22.97
C LEU A 142 -26.33 -16.82 -23.89
N ALA A 143 -25.05 -17.13 -23.68
CA ALA A 143 -24.36 -18.16 -24.46
C ALA A 143 -25.00 -19.55 -24.33
N ARG A 144 -25.57 -19.88 -23.16
CA ARG A 144 -26.33 -21.14 -22.98
C ARG A 144 -27.67 -21.10 -23.71
N ALA A 145 -28.38 -19.97 -23.65
CA ALA A 145 -29.64 -19.78 -24.35
C ALA A 145 -29.47 -19.86 -25.88
N GLU A 146 -28.43 -19.22 -26.42
CA GLU A 146 -28.06 -19.29 -27.85
C GLU A 146 -27.73 -20.72 -28.28
N LYS A 147 -26.95 -21.45 -27.49
CA LYS A 147 -26.64 -22.87 -27.77
C LYS A 147 -27.87 -23.75 -27.75
N LYS A 148 -28.80 -23.49 -26.83
CA LYS A 148 -30.08 -24.20 -26.73
C LYS A 148 -31.00 -23.87 -27.92
N ALA A 149 -31.04 -22.60 -28.33
CA ALA A 149 -31.79 -22.16 -29.51
C ALA A 149 -31.23 -22.77 -30.80
N ALA A 150 -29.91 -22.97 -30.88
CA ALA A 150 -29.25 -23.68 -31.98
C ALA A 150 -29.44 -25.22 -31.96
N GLY A 151 -30.40 -25.74 -31.20
CA GLY A 151 -30.79 -27.15 -31.20
C GLY A 151 -29.85 -28.09 -30.44
N LYS A 152 -28.77 -27.58 -29.82
CA LYS A 152 -27.95 -28.39 -28.91
C LYS A 152 -28.70 -28.52 -27.59
N GLY A 153 -29.14 -29.74 -27.26
CA GLY A 153 -29.87 -30.04 -26.02
C GLY A 153 -29.15 -29.56 -24.75
N ASP A 154 -29.88 -29.47 -23.64
CA ASP A 154 -29.32 -28.93 -22.39
C ASP A 154 -28.37 -29.92 -21.72
N VAL A 155 -27.09 -29.89 -22.10
CA VAL A 155 -26.07 -30.77 -21.53
C VAL A 155 -25.66 -30.26 -20.13
N PRO A 156 -25.71 -31.10 -19.09
CA PRO A 156 -25.31 -30.71 -17.74
C PRO A 156 -23.82 -30.33 -17.69
N THR A 157 -23.55 -29.04 -17.45
CA THR A 157 -22.19 -28.50 -17.36
C THR A 157 -21.60 -28.75 -15.97
N LYS A 158 -20.35 -29.24 -15.90
CA LYS A 158 -19.60 -29.38 -14.64
C LYS A 158 -19.47 -28.03 -13.94
N ARG A 159 -19.92 -27.95 -12.68
CA ARG A 159 -19.86 -26.72 -11.90
C ARG A 159 -18.42 -26.48 -11.46
N PRO A 160 -17.82 -25.29 -11.70
CA PRO A 160 -16.51 -25.00 -11.16
C PRO A 160 -16.59 -24.95 -9.63
N PRO A 161 -15.53 -25.34 -8.91
CA PRO A 161 -15.44 -24.99 -7.49
C PRO A 161 -15.61 -23.48 -7.38
N VAL A 162 -16.26 -23.01 -6.32
CA VAL A 162 -16.37 -21.56 -5.99
C VAL A 162 -16.25 -21.40 -4.48
N LEU A 163 -15.67 -20.29 -4.02
CA LEU A 163 -15.76 -19.94 -2.61
C LEU A 163 -17.22 -19.72 -2.22
N ARG A 164 -17.59 -20.24 -1.06
CA ARG A 164 -18.90 -20.05 -0.44
C ARG A 164 -18.79 -18.92 0.57
N ALA A 165 -19.76 -18.02 0.56
CA ALA A 165 -19.78 -16.83 1.40
C ALA A 165 -21.15 -16.68 2.07
N GLY A 166 -21.17 -15.92 3.17
CA GLY A 166 -22.36 -15.69 3.99
C GLY A 166 -22.46 -16.66 5.16
N VAL A 167 -22.79 -16.14 6.34
CA VAL A 167 -22.78 -16.89 7.60
C VAL A 167 -23.68 -18.13 7.54
N ASN A 168 -24.92 -18.01 7.08
CA ASN A 168 -25.87 -19.13 6.98
C ASN A 168 -25.40 -20.25 6.03
N THR A 169 -24.75 -19.89 4.92
CA THR A 169 -24.23 -20.89 3.97
C THR A 169 -23.01 -21.58 4.56
N VAL A 170 -22.15 -20.83 5.26
CA VAL A 170 -20.94 -21.39 5.85
C VAL A 170 -21.28 -22.31 7.03
N THR A 171 -22.21 -21.93 7.91
CA THR A 171 -22.62 -22.76 9.05
C THR A 171 -23.19 -24.09 8.59
N THR A 172 -24.13 -24.07 7.64
CA THR A 172 -24.69 -25.31 7.07
C THR A 172 -23.64 -26.19 6.40
N LEU A 173 -22.61 -25.61 5.78
CA LEU A 173 -21.49 -26.38 5.19
C LEU A 173 -20.56 -26.99 6.25
N VAL A 174 -20.38 -26.31 7.38
CA VAL A 174 -19.61 -26.81 8.53
C VAL A 174 -20.35 -27.95 9.22
N GLU A 175 -21.65 -27.78 9.48
CA GLU A 175 -22.53 -28.81 10.06
C GLU A 175 -22.55 -30.08 9.20
N ASN A 176 -22.67 -29.91 7.89
CA ASN A 176 -22.63 -31.01 6.93
C ASN A 176 -21.22 -31.56 6.67
N LYS A 177 -20.17 -31.03 7.32
CA LYS A 177 -18.76 -31.43 7.15
C LYS A 177 -18.26 -31.35 5.70
N LYS A 178 -18.80 -30.41 4.92
CA LYS A 178 -18.42 -30.17 3.51
C LYS A 178 -17.36 -29.07 3.36
N ALA A 179 -17.18 -28.23 4.37
CA ALA A 179 -16.18 -27.18 4.39
C ALA A 179 -14.79 -27.76 4.67
N GLN A 180 -13.80 -27.44 3.82
CA GLN A 180 -12.40 -27.83 4.03
C GLN A 180 -11.63 -26.80 4.86
N LEU A 181 -11.90 -25.52 4.64
CA LEU A 181 -11.27 -24.40 5.33
C LEU A 181 -12.32 -23.29 5.52
N VAL A 182 -12.38 -22.74 6.73
CA VAL A 182 -13.23 -21.59 7.07
C VAL A 182 -12.35 -20.42 7.42
N VAL A 183 -12.67 -19.25 6.87
CA VAL A 183 -11.93 -18.01 7.09
C VAL A 183 -12.90 -16.99 7.67
N ILE A 184 -12.58 -16.48 8.86
CA ILE A 184 -13.45 -15.59 9.63
C ILE A 184 -12.79 -14.21 9.69
N ALA A 185 -13.59 -13.16 9.48
CA ALA A 185 -13.13 -11.78 9.66
C ALA A 185 -13.06 -11.44 11.15
N HIS A 186 -12.08 -10.62 11.53
CA HIS A 186 -11.81 -10.28 12.94
C HIS A 186 -12.53 -9.01 13.41
N ASP A 187 -13.08 -8.22 12.48
CA ASP A 187 -13.61 -6.87 12.67
C ASP A 187 -15.12 -6.77 12.35
N VAL A 188 -15.89 -7.81 12.66
CA VAL A 188 -17.34 -7.83 12.45
C VAL A 188 -18.06 -7.20 13.64
N ASP A 189 -18.88 -6.17 13.35
CA ASP A 189 -19.86 -5.59 14.27
C ASP A 189 -21.26 -5.91 13.70
N PRO A 190 -22.22 -6.52 14.43
CA PRO A 190 -22.16 -7.04 15.81
C PRO A 190 -21.33 -8.33 15.92
N ILE A 191 -20.83 -8.59 17.14
CA ILE A 191 -20.10 -9.81 17.51
C ILE A 191 -21.05 -10.94 17.92
#